data_AF-A0A937TD24-F1
#
_entry.id   AF-A0A937TD24-F1
#
_cell.length_a   1.000
_cell.length_b   1.000
_cell.length_c   1.000
_cell.angle_alpha   90.00
_cell.angle_beta   90.00
_cell.angle_gamma   90.00
#
_symmetry.space_group_name_H-M   'P 1'
#
loop_
_entity.id
_entity.type
_entity.pdbx_description
1 polymer ?
#
loop_
_entity_poly.entity_id
_entity_poly.type
_entity_poly.pdbx_seq_one_letter_code
_entity_poly.pdbx_strand_id
1 'polypeptide(L)'
;MLRTHTCGQLNLKDKGKEVVLCGWVATRRDHGKLIFIDLRDRYGLTQITFIPKESKESYAIAGELRGEFVVMVKGLVNSRPANNVNKNLATGEVEVLATHVQILNRSLTPPFEIEGSLDVTEDLRLKYRYLDLRRKKSSYNFALRHKLYRNMRKLLDKEGFIESETPILTKSTPEGARDYLVPSRVNPGNFFALPQSPQMFKQILMVAGIDKYYQIAKCFRDEDLRADRQPEFTQLDLEMSFVDEEDIFSLIEKLMYSVFKEFKGVEIKIPFKRLSYQEAMDKYKSDKPDTRNEEGVEHSFVWIKEFPLFKFNDEQKRWESQH
;
A
#
# COMPACT_ATOMS: atom_id res chain seq x y z
N MET A 1 -3.83 12.87 25.28
CA MET A 1 -3.15 11.86 24.43
C MET A 1 -2.18 11.08 25.32
N LEU A 2 -2.14 9.75 25.27
CA LEU A 2 -1.28 8.95 26.18
C LEU A 2 0.22 9.04 25.88
N ARG A 3 0.61 9.49 24.69
CA ARG A 3 2.00 9.72 24.29
C ARG A 3 2.24 11.19 23.97
N THR A 4 3.49 11.61 24.13
CA THR A 4 3.98 12.95 23.77
C THR A 4 4.72 12.94 22.43
N HIS A 5 5.42 11.84 22.12
CA HIS A 5 6.25 11.70 20.93
C HIS A 5 6.01 10.34 20.27
N THR A 6 6.41 10.22 19.00
CA THR A 6 6.51 8.93 18.31
C THR A 6 7.85 8.27 18.60
N CYS A 7 7.94 6.94 18.44
CA CYS A 7 9.18 6.20 18.61
C CYS A 7 10.19 6.44 17.48
N GLY A 8 9.86 7.24 16.46
CA GLY A 8 10.74 7.52 15.32
C GLY A 8 11.26 8.94 15.23
N GLN A 9 10.86 9.85 16.13
CA GLN A 9 11.11 11.31 15.95
C GLN A 9 12.11 11.94 16.93
N LEU A 10 12.50 11.22 17.99
CA LEU A 10 13.43 11.76 18.99
C LEU A 10 14.83 11.95 18.39
N ASN A 11 15.47 13.06 18.73
CA ASN A 11 16.82 13.40 18.30
C ASN A 11 17.59 14.14 19.40
N LEU A 12 18.85 14.50 19.15
CA LEU A 12 19.71 15.16 20.15
C LEU A 12 19.15 16.49 20.70
N LYS A 13 18.29 17.20 19.94
CA LYS A 13 17.63 18.43 20.41
C LYS A 13 16.60 18.17 21.51
N ASP A 14 16.23 16.92 21.72
CA ASP A 14 15.29 16.50 22.76
C ASP A 14 15.98 16.08 24.05
N LYS A 15 17.32 16.07 24.10
CA LYS A 15 18.10 15.70 25.29
C LYS A 15 17.63 16.49 26.52
N GLY A 16 17.43 15.77 27.61
CA GLY A 16 16.96 16.31 28.89
C GLY A 16 15.45 16.52 28.99
N LYS A 17 14.70 16.39 27.89
CA LYS A 17 13.24 16.48 27.94
C LYS A 17 12.63 15.21 28.51
N GLU A 18 11.59 15.39 29.30
CA GLU A 18 10.72 14.29 29.71
C GLU A 18 9.74 13.95 28.57
N VAL A 19 9.66 12.67 28.24
CA VAL A 19 8.80 12.17 27.16
C VAL A 19 8.01 10.96 27.62
N VAL A 20 6.82 10.83 27.05
CA VAL A 20 5.99 9.63 27.10
C VAL A 20 5.89 9.01 25.71
N LEU A 21 6.25 7.73 25.60
CA LEU A 21 6.19 6.92 24.39
C LEU A 21 5.26 5.71 24.62
N CYS A 22 4.48 5.35 23.61
CA CYS A 22 3.66 4.14 23.64
C CYS A 22 3.95 3.30 22.39
N GLY A 23 4.11 1.99 22.56
CA GLY A 23 4.44 1.10 21.44
C GLY A 23 4.52 -0.37 21.82
N TRP A 24 5.10 -1.15 20.91
CA TRP A 24 5.37 -2.57 21.07
C TRP A 24 6.84 -2.80 21.43
N VAL A 25 7.09 -3.70 22.39
CA VAL A 25 8.46 -4.17 22.68
C VAL A 25 8.96 -4.99 21.48
N ALA A 26 9.83 -4.43 20.65
CA ALA A 26 10.38 -5.15 19.49
C ALA A 26 11.47 -6.13 19.92
N THR A 27 12.42 -5.64 20.72
CA THR A 27 13.48 -6.48 21.31
C THR A 27 13.63 -6.17 22.79
N ARG A 28 14.14 -7.14 23.55
CA ARG A 28 14.52 -6.99 24.96
C ARG A 28 15.90 -7.59 25.15
N ARG A 29 16.79 -6.85 25.80
CA ARG A 29 18.16 -7.26 26.13
C ARG A 29 18.41 -7.00 27.61
N ASP A 30 18.82 -8.04 28.34
CA ASP A 30 19.04 -7.99 29.78
C ASP A 30 20.52 -8.20 30.07
N HIS A 31 21.15 -7.20 30.71
CA HIS A 31 22.57 -7.23 31.09
C HIS A 31 22.77 -7.35 32.60
N GLY A 32 21.71 -7.70 33.36
CA GLY A 32 21.74 -7.90 34.80
C GLY A 32 21.80 -6.61 35.63
N LYS A 33 22.61 -5.62 35.24
CA LYS A 33 22.66 -4.29 35.88
C LYS A 33 21.73 -3.27 35.24
N LEU A 34 21.30 -3.54 34.01
CA LEU A 34 20.40 -2.71 33.22
C LEU A 34 19.66 -3.56 32.19
N ILE A 35 18.46 -3.11 31.82
CA ILE A 35 17.63 -3.73 30.78
C ILE A 35 17.44 -2.70 29.66
N PHE A 36 17.60 -3.15 28.42
CA PHE A 36 17.23 -2.39 27.23
C PHE A 36 16.02 -3.01 26.57
N ILE A 37 15.13 -2.17 26.07
CA ILE A 37 14.17 -2.58 25.05
C ILE A 37 14.26 -1.64 23.86
N ASP A 38 13.97 -2.17 22.68
CA ASP A 38 13.64 -1.32 21.54
C ASP A 38 12.11 -1.20 21.47
N LEU A 39 11.59 0.01 21.66
CA LEU A 39 10.17 0.30 21.62
C LEU A 39 9.78 0.76 20.21
N ARG A 40 8.88 0.02 19.57
CA ARG A 40 8.42 0.23 18.20
C ARG A 40 7.05 0.89 18.17
N ASP A 41 6.89 1.86 17.30
CA ASP A 41 5.57 2.27 16.79
C ASP A 41 5.60 2.32 15.26
N ARG A 42 4.55 2.87 14.63
CA ARG A 42 4.49 2.99 13.16
C ARG A 42 5.65 3.82 12.58
N TYR A 43 6.20 4.75 13.36
CA TYR A 43 7.14 5.76 12.87
C TYR A 43 8.60 5.33 13.04
N GLY A 44 8.89 4.41 13.96
CA GLY A 44 10.23 3.88 14.14
C GLY A 44 10.43 3.14 15.44
N LEU A 45 11.70 3.06 15.83
CA LEU A 45 12.20 2.40 17.03
C LEU A 45 12.94 3.42 17.88
N THR A 46 12.69 3.43 19.18
CA THR A 46 13.49 4.15 20.18
C THR A 46 13.97 3.17 21.24
N GLN A 47 15.25 3.23 21.60
CA GLN A 47 15.77 2.44 22.72
C GLN A 47 15.31 3.06 24.05
N ILE A 48 14.80 2.21 24.92
CA ILE A 48 14.46 2.55 26.29
C ILE A 48 15.43 1.79 27.20
N THR A 49 16.00 2.52 28.16
CA THR A 49 16.98 2.00 29.11
C THR A 49 16.39 2.04 30.51
N PHE A 50 16.41 0.90 31.19
CA PHE A 50 15.96 0.74 32.57
C PHE A 50 17.16 0.46 33.47
N ILE A 51 17.35 1.32 34.47
CA ILE A 51 18.38 1.13 35.50
C ILE A 51 17.74 1.19 36.90
N PRO A 52 18.14 0.33 37.86
CA PRO A 52 17.57 0.35 39.20
C PRO A 52 17.78 1.67 39.95
N LYS A 53 18.84 2.41 39.62
CA LYS A 53 19.16 3.72 40.21
C LYS A 53 18.12 4.78 39.85
N GLU A 54 17.55 4.70 38.66
CA GLU A 54 16.54 5.66 38.19
C GLU A 54 15.16 5.31 38.73
N SER A 55 14.77 4.04 38.60
CA SER A 55 13.48 3.56 39.10
C SER A 55 13.53 2.06 39.33
N LYS A 56 13.54 1.64 40.60
CA LYS A 56 13.49 0.22 40.98
C LYS A 56 12.21 -0.46 40.51
N GLU A 57 11.09 0.25 40.58
CA GLU A 57 9.78 -0.23 40.14
C GLU A 57 9.77 -0.46 38.63
N SER A 58 10.20 0.52 37.84
CA SER A 58 10.27 0.38 36.39
C SER A 58 11.23 -0.72 35.97
N TYR A 59 12.35 -0.88 36.67
CA TYR A 59 13.30 -1.96 36.43
C TYR A 59 12.68 -3.35 36.69
N ALA A 60 11.90 -3.50 37.78
CA ALA A 60 11.20 -4.74 38.06
C ALA A 60 10.18 -5.10 36.96
N ILE A 61 9.36 -4.14 36.55
CA ILE A 61 8.39 -4.33 35.46
C ILE A 61 9.10 -4.64 34.13
N ALA A 62 10.24 -4.00 33.85
CA ALA A 62 11.07 -4.29 32.67
C ALA A 62 11.60 -5.74 32.64
N GLY A 63 11.77 -6.36 33.81
CA GLY A 63 12.08 -7.79 33.97
C GLY A 63 10.99 -8.71 33.42
N GLU A 64 9.74 -8.29 33.50
CA GLU A 64 8.59 -9.05 33.02
C GLU A 64 8.30 -8.89 31.53
N LEU A 65 8.79 -7.81 30.91
CA LEU A 65 8.51 -7.52 29.50
C LEU A 65 8.97 -8.66 28.60
N ARG A 66 8.17 -8.96 27.58
CA ARG A 66 8.49 -9.90 26.50
C ARG A 66 8.21 -9.24 25.16
N GLY A 67 8.66 -9.88 24.08
CA GLY A 67 8.43 -9.43 22.72
C GLY A 67 6.95 -9.18 22.46
N GLU A 68 6.68 -8.11 21.72
CA GLU A 68 5.35 -7.65 21.29
C GLU A 68 4.38 -7.24 22.41
N PHE A 69 4.82 -7.12 23.66
CA PHE A 69 4.04 -6.46 24.71
C PHE A 69 3.74 -5.01 24.32
N VAL A 70 2.53 -4.53 24.63
CA VAL A 70 2.13 -3.14 24.43
C VAL A 70 2.37 -2.39 25.72
N VAL A 71 3.21 -1.35 25.65
CA VAL A 71 3.64 -0.61 26.84
C VAL A 71 3.55 0.90 26.63
N MET A 72 3.40 1.61 27.74
CA MET A 72 3.63 3.04 27.85
C MET A 72 4.88 3.24 28.71
N VAL A 73 5.79 4.08 28.26
CA VAL A 73 7.03 4.42 28.94
C VAL A 73 7.10 5.92 29.10
N LYS A 74 7.34 6.38 30.32
CA LYS A 74 7.70 7.76 30.64
C LYS A 74 9.17 7.79 31.07
N GLY A 75 9.92 8.78 30.59
CA GLY A 75 11.35 8.87 30.87
C GLY A 75 12.02 10.14 30.34
N LEU A 76 13.31 10.28 30.61
CA LEU A 76 14.13 11.40 30.16
C LEU A 76 14.94 11.01 28.92
N VAL A 77 14.94 11.86 27.89
CA VAL A 77 15.78 11.64 26.71
C VAL A 77 17.25 11.88 27.09
N ASN A 78 18.09 10.89 26.82
CA ASN A 78 19.53 10.95 27.05
C ASN A 78 20.31 10.71 25.76
N SER A 79 21.51 11.27 25.67
CA SER A 79 22.46 10.94 24.59
C SER A 79 23.05 9.57 24.82
N ARG A 80 23.10 8.73 23.78
CA ARG A 80 23.82 7.47 23.88
C ARG A 80 25.33 7.72 24.02
N PRO A 81 26.05 6.82 24.72
CA PRO A 81 27.51 6.79 24.65
C PRO A 81 28.00 6.72 23.20
N ALA A 82 29.14 7.33 22.89
CA ALA A 82 29.66 7.44 21.52
C ALA A 82 29.84 6.07 20.83
N ASN A 83 30.20 5.04 21.59
CA ASN A 83 30.35 3.65 21.13
C ASN A 83 29.02 2.91 20.91
N ASN A 84 27.89 3.46 21.38
CA ASN A 84 26.56 2.86 21.31
C ASN A 84 25.60 3.59 20.36
N VAL A 85 26.10 4.57 19.60
CA VAL A 85 25.34 5.28 18.56
C VAL A 85 25.01 4.32 17.43
N ASN A 86 23.72 4.16 17.12
CA ASN A 86 23.26 3.30 16.04
C ASN A 86 22.95 4.11 14.77
N LYS A 87 23.89 4.14 13.82
CA LYS A 87 23.73 4.89 12.56
C LYS A 87 22.58 4.40 11.66
N ASN A 88 22.04 3.21 11.92
CA ASN A 88 20.93 2.64 11.14
C ASN A 88 19.55 3.08 11.67
N LEU A 89 19.48 3.79 12.79
CA LEU A 89 18.24 4.27 13.40
C LEU A 89 18.19 5.80 13.39
N ALA A 90 17.03 6.36 13.05
CA ALA A 90 16.80 7.81 13.09
C ALA A 90 16.99 8.39 14.51
N THR A 91 16.60 7.62 15.54
CA THR A 91 16.82 7.97 16.96
C THR A 91 18.11 7.37 17.51
N GLY A 92 19.05 7.00 16.64
CA GLY A 92 20.23 6.21 16.99
C GLY A 92 21.23 6.91 17.90
N GLU A 93 21.16 8.24 18.00
CA GLU A 93 22.01 9.07 18.87
C GLU A 93 21.43 9.23 20.28
N VAL A 94 20.17 8.85 20.49
CA VAL A 94 19.45 9.04 21.75
C VAL A 94 18.82 7.76 22.28
N GLU A 95 18.57 7.75 23.58
CA GLU A 95 17.78 6.74 24.29
C GLU A 95 16.85 7.44 25.28
N VAL A 96 15.85 6.73 25.80
CA VAL A 96 15.01 7.23 26.89
C VAL A 96 15.34 6.45 28.15
N LEU A 97 15.81 7.16 29.17
CA LEU A 97 16.00 6.62 30.51
C LEU A 97 14.65 6.55 31.21
N ALA A 98 14.12 5.35 31.40
CA ALA A 98 12.76 5.14 31.89
C ALA A 98 12.65 5.43 33.39
N THR A 99 11.70 6.30 33.74
CA THR A 99 11.31 6.62 35.11
C THR A 99 10.03 5.89 35.53
N HIS A 100 9.14 5.63 34.56
CA HIS A 100 7.92 4.86 34.73
C HIS A 100 7.63 4.00 33.49
N VAL A 101 7.12 2.79 33.70
CA VAL A 101 6.59 1.92 32.63
C VAL A 101 5.29 1.28 33.07
N GLN A 102 4.33 1.25 32.15
CA GLN A 102 3.06 0.58 32.32
C GLN A 102 2.87 -0.46 31.22
N ILE A 103 2.56 -1.69 31.59
CA ILE A 103 2.10 -2.71 30.65
C ILE A 103 0.63 -2.40 30.33
N LEU A 104 0.37 -1.96 29.09
CA LEU A 104 -0.98 -1.70 28.60
C LEU A 104 -1.66 -3.02 28.17
N ASN A 105 -0.90 -3.91 27.56
CA ASN A 105 -1.37 -5.24 27.19
C ASN A 105 -0.21 -6.23 27.08
N ARG A 106 -0.38 -7.43 27.65
CA ARG A 106 0.57 -8.53 27.49
C ARG A 106 0.34 -9.23 26.16
N SER A 107 1.41 -9.70 25.53
CA SER A 107 1.32 -10.49 24.29
C SER A 107 1.77 -11.92 24.55
N LEU A 108 1.12 -12.88 23.89
CA LEU A 108 1.71 -14.19 23.72
C LEU A 108 2.92 -14.10 22.79
N THR A 109 3.80 -15.10 22.85
CA THR A 109 4.92 -15.24 21.91
C THR A 109 4.37 -15.30 20.47
N PRO A 110 4.81 -14.40 19.57
CA PRO A 110 4.38 -14.44 18.18
C PRO A 110 4.74 -15.78 17.50
N PRO A 111 3.93 -16.24 16.53
CA PRO A 111 4.22 -17.45 15.75
C PRO A 111 5.42 -17.29 14.80
N PHE A 112 5.89 -16.06 14.59
CA PHE A 112 7.11 -15.73 13.86
C PHE A 112 7.65 -14.38 14.34
N GLU A 113 8.95 -14.14 14.13
CA GLU A 113 9.59 -12.87 14.45
C GLU A 113 9.08 -11.74 13.54
N ILE A 114 8.78 -10.58 14.14
CA ILE A 114 8.30 -9.42 13.39
C ILE A 114 9.47 -8.74 12.63
N GLU A 115 10.63 -8.67 13.25
CA GLU A 115 11.86 -8.11 12.67
C GLU A 115 12.91 -9.22 12.54
N GLY A 116 13.55 -9.33 11.37
CA GLY A 116 14.53 -10.40 11.10
C GLY A 116 14.45 -10.96 9.68
N SER A 117 15.30 -11.95 9.39
CA SER A 117 15.28 -12.73 8.14
C SER A 117 14.01 -13.58 8.06
N LEU A 118 13.39 -13.59 6.88
CA LEU A 118 12.14 -14.30 6.61
C LEU A 118 12.41 -15.76 6.24
N ASP A 119 12.59 -16.62 7.24
CA ASP A 119 12.38 -18.07 7.05
C ASP A 119 10.96 -18.45 7.49
N VAL A 120 9.95 -17.74 6.94
CA VAL A 120 8.54 -17.94 7.28
C VAL A 120 7.71 -18.06 6.01
N THR A 121 6.88 -19.10 5.95
CA THR A 121 5.99 -19.36 4.82
C THR A 121 4.96 -18.25 4.65
N GLU A 122 4.53 -18.03 3.40
CA GLU A 122 3.46 -17.07 3.10
C GLU A 122 2.15 -17.43 3.80
N ASP A 123 1.79 -18.73 3.83
CA ASP A 123 0.59 -19.23 4.51
C ASP A 123 0.53 -18.82 5.98
N LEU A 124 1.64 -18.96 6.71
CA LEU A 124 1.69 -18.57 8.12
C LEU A 124 1.55 -17.05 8.28
N ARG A 125 2.16 -16.28 7.36
CA ARG A 125 2.06 -14.81 7.35
C ARG A 125 0.64 -14.34 7.02
N LEU A 126 -0.08 -15.02 6.14
CA LEU A 126 -1.47 -14.72 5.81
C LEU A 126 -2.40 -15.12 6.96
N LYS A 127 -2.18 -16.28 7.59
CA LYS A 127 -2.93 -16.71 8.79
C LYS A 127 -2.83 -15.70 9.93
N TYR A 128 -1.65 -15.12 10.13
CA TYR A 128 -1.39 -14.10 11.15
C TYR A 128 -1.12 -12.73 10.53
N ARG A 129 -1.89 -12.35 9.50
CA ARG A 129 -1.67 -11.12 8.73
C ARG A 129 -1.54 -9.88 9.60
N TYR A 130 -2.32 -9.78 10.67
CA TYR A 130 -2.27 -8.67 11.62
C TYR A 130 -0.91 -8.48 12.30
N LEU A 131 -0.11 -9.54 12.45
CA LEU A 131 1.28 -9.47 12.90
C LEU A 131 2.23 -9.14 11.75
N ASP A 132 2.06 -9.76 10.58
CA ASP A 132 2.88 -9.46 9.39
C ASP A 132 2.74 -7.99 8.94
N LEU A 133 1.61 -7.35 9.23
CA LEU A 133 1.38 -5.93 8.98
C LEU A 133 2.17 -4.99 9.91
N ARG A 134 2.67 -5.46 11.06
CA ARG A 134 3.55 -4.68 11.96
C ARG A 134 4.94 -4.46 11.37
N ARG A 135 5.30 -5.26 10.38
CA ARG A 135 6.63 -5.26 9.76
C ARG A 135 6.83 -4.01 8.92
N LYS A 136 8.06 -3.49 8.92
CA LYS A 136 8.42 -2.24 8.22
C LYS A 136 8.05 -2.25 6.75
N LYS A 137 8.32 -3.35 6.02
CA LYS A 137 7.99 -3.49 4.58
C LYS A 137 6.47 -3.42 4.33
N SER A 138 5.68 -4.18 5.10
CA SER A 138 4.22 -4.17 4.97
C SER A 138 3.64 -2.80 5.30
N SER A 139 4.03 -2.21 6.44
CA SER A 139 3.56 -0.88 6.86
C SER A 139 3.92 0.21 5.83
N TYR A 140 5.14 0.16 5.29
CA TYR A 140 5.59 1.05 4.22
C TYR A 140 4.71 0.93 2.97
N ASN A 141 4.42 -0.30 2.51
CA ASN A 141 3.59 -0.51 1.32
C ASN A 141 2.18 0.08 1.47
N PHE A 142 1.55 -0.06 2.65
CA PHE A 142 0.23 0.56 2.90
C PHE A 142 0.32 2.09 2.94
N ALA A 143 1.36 2.63 3.59
CA ALA A 143 1.58 4.08 3.62
C ALA A 143 1.85 4.64 2.21
N LEU A 144 2.61 3.91 1.38
CA LEU A 144 2.87 4.26 -0.01
C LEU A 144 1.58 4.22 -0.83
N ARG A 145 0.78 3.16 -0.72
CA ARG A 145 -0.53 3.05 -1.40
C ARG A 145 -1.47 4.20 -1.03
N HIS A 146 -1.52 4.57 0.25
CA HIS A 146 -2.29 5.75 0.70
C HIS A 146 -1.79 7.05 0.04
N LYS A 147 -0.47 7.29 0.02
CA LYS A 147 0.09 8.49 -0.61
C LYS A 147 -0.15 8.49 -2.12
N LEU A 148 -0.04 7.34 -2.77
CA LEU A 148 -0.33 7.17 -4.20
C LEU A 148 -1.77 7.59 -4.52
N TYR A 149 -2.75 7.10 -3.75
CA TYR A 149 -4.15 7.52 -3.90
C TYR A 149 -4.33 9.02 -3.70
N ARG A 150 -3.68 9.61 -2.70
CA ARG A 150 -3.73 11.06 -2.49
C ARG A 150 -3.15 11.84 -3.66
N ASN A 151 -2.03 11.37 -4.23
CA ASN A 151 -1.39 12.01 -5.39
C ASN A 151 -2.31 11.97 -6.62
N MET A 152 -2.89 10.81 -6.94
CA MET A 152 -3.80 10.65 -8.08
C MET A 152 -5.05 11.50 -7.92
N ARG A 153 -5.71 11.47 -6.76
CA ARG A 153 -6.88 12.33 -6.47
C ARG A 153 -6.57 13.82 -6.65
N LYS A 154 -5.44 14.28 -6.10
CA LYS A 154 -5.01 15.68 -6.23
C LYS A 154 -4.77 16.10 -7.68
N LEU A 155 -4.26 15.19 -8.52
CA LEU A 155 -4.03 15.48 -9.92
C LEU A 155 -5.36 15.54 -10.69
N LEU A 156 -6.23 14.55 -10.49
CA LEU A 156 -7.53 14.47 -11.18
C LEU A 156 -8.44 15.64 -10.79
N ASP A 157 -8.49 16.02 -9.51
CA ASP A 157 -9.18 17.22 -9.02
C ASP A 157 -8.71 18.49 -9.75
N LYS A 158 -7.40 18.66 -9.94
CA LYS A 158 -6.83 19.78 -10.71
C LYS A 158 -7.18 19.77 -12.20
N GLU A 159 -7.36 18.59 -12.78
CA GLU A 159 -7.75 18.42 -14.20
C GLU A 159 -9.29 18.51 -14.39
N GLY A 160 -10.04 18.80 -13.32
CA GLY A 160 -11.48 19.05 -13.32
C GLY A 160 -12.34 17.80 -13.20
N PHE A 161 -11.76 16.68 -12.75
CA PHE A 161 -12.51 15.43 -12.58
C PHE A 161 -13.33 15.40 -11.28
N ILE A 162 -14.48 14.76 -11.33
CA ILE A 162 -15.37 14.53 -10.18
C ILE A 162 -15.26 13.07 -9.74
N GLU A 163 -14.89 12.83 -8.47
CA GLU A 163 -14.94 11.48 -7.88
C GLU A 163 -16.40 11.10 -7.64
N SER A 164 -16.91 10.11 -8.37
CA SER A 164 -18.29 9.64 -8.19
C SER A 164 -18.32 8.17 -7.78
N GLU A 165 -19.07 7.85 -6.74
CA GLU A 165 -19.22 6.45 -6.31
C GLU A 165 -20.32 5.75 -7.10
N THR A 166 -20.01 4.59 -7.67
CA THR A 166 -20.97 3.75 -8.39
C THR A 166 -21.45 2.56 -7.55
N PRO A 167 -22.69 2.07 -7.75
CA PRO A 167 -23.20 0.90 -7.04
C PRO A 167 -22.36 -0.37 -7.21
N ILE A 168 -22.26 -1.17 -6.15
CA ILE A 168 -21.61 -2.50 -6.15
C ILE A 168 -22.60 -3.65 -6.36
N LEU A 169 -23.87 -3.48 -5.97
CA LEU A 169 -24.90 -4.49 -6.23
C LEU A 169 -25.58 -4.15 -7.56
N THR A 170 -25.13 -4.80 -8.64
CA THR A 170 -25.56 -4.50 -10.00
C THR A 170 -26.41 -5.62 -10.57
N LYS A 171 -26.95 -5.42 -11.77
CA LYS A 171 -27.49 -6.51 -12.59
C LYS A 171 -26.30 -7.22 -13.25
N SER A 172 -26.35 -8.55 -13.32
CA SER A 172 -25.36 -9.30 -14.11
C SER A 172 -25.42 -8.86 -15.57
N THR A 173 -24.27 -8.49 -16.08
CA THR A 173 -24.03 -8.17 -17.48
C THR A 173 -23.27 -9.36 -18.06
N PRO A 174 -23.63 -9.88 -19.24
CA PRO A 174 -22.80 -10.84 -19.94
C PRO A 174 -21.52 -10.14 -20.45
N GLU A 175 -20.65 -9.76 -19.52
CA GLU A 175 -19.28 -9.32 -19.75
C GLU A 175 -18.35 -10.53 -19.89
N GLY A 176 -17.08 -10.30 -20.23
CA GLY A 176 -16.14 -11.35 -20.60
C GLY A 176 -15.81 -12.34 -19.47
N ALA A 177 -15.87 -11.94 -18.19
CA ALA A 177 -15.59 -12.82 -17.05
C ALA A 177 -16.87 -13.28 -16.32
N ARG A 178 -16.74 -14.21 -15.38
CA ARG A 178 -17.84 -14.63 -14.50
C ARG A 178 -18.03 -13.64 -13.35
N ASP A 179 -19.29 -13.36 -13.03
CA ASP A 179 -19.68 -12.51 -11.92
C ASP A 179 -19.78 -13.28 -10.60
N TYR A 180 -19.43 -12.62 -9.49
CA TYR A 180 -19.88 -13.05 -8.16
C TYR A 180 -21.36 -12.69 -7.97
N LEU A 181 -22.17 -13.65 -7.55
CA LEU A 181 -23.60 -13.46 -7.32
C LEU A 181 -23.94 -13.25 -5.85
N VAL A 182 -24.86 -12.32 -5.59
CA VAL A 182 -25.40 -12.03 -4.25
C VAL A 182 -26.91 -12.26 -4.26
N PRO A 183 -27.44 -13.28 -3.54
CA PRO A 183 -28.87 -13.58 -3.56
C PRO A 183 -29.69 -12.46 -2.92
N SER A 184 -30.83 -12.12 -3.54
CA SER A 184 -31.75 -11.11 -3.01
C SER A 184 -32.74 -11.74 -2.02
N ARG A 185 -32.69 -11.30 -0.75
CA ARG A 185 -33.67 -11.72 0.27
C ARG A 185 -35.10 -11.27 -0.05
N VAL A 186 -35.25 -10.07 -0.64
CA VAL A 186 -36.56 -9.43 -0.88
C VAL A 186 -37.18 -9.82 -2.22
N ASN A 187 -36.37 -10.28 -3.18
CA ASN A 187 -36.83 -10.74 -4.49
C ASN A 187 -36.43 -12.22 -4.67
N PRO A 188 -37.19 -13.19 -4.13
CA PRO A 188 -36.86 -14.61 -4.24
C PRO A 188 -36.61 -15.04 -5.70
N GLY A 189 -35.56 -15.84 -5.91
CA GLY A 189 -35.13 -16.28 -7.24
C GLY A 189 -34.27 -15.28 -8.03
N ASN A 190 -34.06 -14.06 -7.51
CA ASN A 190 -33.23 -13.04 -8.16
C ASN A 190 -31.90 -12.83 -7.43
N PHE A 191 -30.88 -12.43 -8.18
CA PHE A 191 -29.52 -12.20 -7.72
C PHE A 191 -29.02 -10.83 -8.18
N PHE A 192 -28.20 -10.19 -7.36
CA PHE A 192 -27.29 -9.14 -7.80
C PHE A 192 -25.99 -9.76 -8.29
N ALA A 193 -25.24 -9.01 -9.08
CA ALA A 193 -23.87 -9.30 -9.44
C ALA A 193 -22.93 -8.24 -8.84
N LEU A 194 -21.71 -8.63 -8.53
CA LEU A 194 -20.63 -7.70 -8.19
C LEU A 194 -19.92 -7.26 -9.48
N PRO A 195 -19.63 -5.96 -9.68
CA PRO A 195 -19.15 -5.43 -10.95
C PRO A 195 -17.69 -5.82 -11.23
N GLN A 196 -17.44 -6.21 -12.48
CA GLN A 196 -16.08 -6.43 -12.99
C GLN A 196 -15.34 -5.11 -13.22
N SER A 197 -16.09 -4.03 -13.47
CA SER A 197 -15.66 -2.64 -13.54
C SER A 197 -16.89 -1.70 -13.47
N PRO A 198 -16.73 -0.39 -13.23
CA PRO A 198 -17.83 0.58 -13.33
C PRO A 198 -18.26 0.95 -14.77
N GLN A 199 -17.93 0.14 -15.78
CA GLN A 199 -18.03 0.51 -17.21
C GLN A 199 -19.39 1.09 -17.63
N MET A 200 -20.50 0.43 -17.28
CA MET A 200 -21.82 0.97 -17.62
C MET A 200 -22.14 2.26 -16.86
N PHE A 201 -21.73 2.38 -15.59
CA PHE A 201 -22.03 3.56 -14.78
C PHE A 201 -21.25 4.77 -15.24
N LYS A 202 -19.96 4.64 -15.55
CA LYS A 202 -19.17 5.77 -16.06
C LYS A 202 -19.72 6.30 -17.38
N GLN A 203 -20.21 5.42 -18.26
CA GLN A 203 -20.91 5.83 -19.48
C GLN A 203 -22.21 6.58 -19.20
N ILE A 204 -23.03 6.10 -18.24
CA ILE A 204 -24.24 6.81 -17.80
C ILE A 204 -23.88 8.20 -17.25
N LEU A 205 -22.77 8.34 -16.53
CA LEU A 205 -22.31 9.64 -16.01
C LEU A 205 -21.90 10.59 -17.14
N MET A 206 -21.32 10.09 -18.23
CA MET A 206 -21.07 10.91 -19.42
C MET A 206 -22.39 11.39 -20.04
N VAL A 207 -23.37 10.50 -20.19
CA VAL A 207 -24.73 10.86 -20.67
C VAL A 207 -25.41 11.87 -19.74
N ALA A 208 -25.17 11.77 -18.43
CA ALA A 208 -25.71 12.69 -17.42
C ALA A 208 -25.02 14.07 -17.40
N GLY A 209 -23.98 14.28 -18.21
CA GLY A 209 -23.27 15.57 -18.29
C GLY A 209 -22.26 15.81 -17.18
N ILE A 210 -21.71 14.76 -16.55
CA ILE A 210 -20.62 14.89 -15.57
C ILE A 210 -19.32 15.39 -16.22
N ASP A 211 -19.18 15.21 -17.53
CA ASP A 211 -18.03 15.61 -18.36
C ASP A 211 -16.72 14.87 -18.04
N LYS A 212 -16.25 14.87 -16.80
CA LYS A 212 -15.02 14.20 -16.36
C LYS A 212 -15.23 13.44 -15.06
N TYR A 213 -15.23 12.12 -15.14
CA TYR A 213 -15.47 11.22 -14.02
C TYR A 213 -14.21 10.44 -13.66
N TYR A 214 -14.00 10.22 -12.36
CA TYR A 214 -13.09 9.16 -11.91
C TYR A 214 -13.60 8.44 -10.67
N GLN A 215 -13.09 7.24 -10.43
CA GLN A 215 -13.29 6.51 -9.18
C GLN A 215 -12.10 5.58 -8.91
N ILE A 216 -11.65 5.51 -7.65
CA ILE A 216 -10.79 4.40 -7.20
C ILE A 216 -11.72 3.25 -6.77
N ALA A 217 -12.16 2.45 -7.75
CA ALA A 217 -13.23 1.48 -7.60
C ALA A 217 -12.75 0.10 -7.14
N LYS A 218 -13.59 -0.60 -6.38
CA LYS A 218 -13.45 -2.03 -6.11
C LYS A 218 -14.12 -2.84 -7.20
N CYS A 219 -13.42 -3.86 -7.69
CA CYS A 219 -13.84 -4.67 -8.82
C CYS A 219 -13.67 -6.14 -8.49
N PHE A 220 -14.54 -6.98 -9.06
CA PHE A 220 -14.69 -8.37 -8.69
C PHE A 220 -14.72 -9.26 -9.93
N ARG A 221 -13.95 -10.34 -9.95
CA ARG A 221 -13.95 -11.31 -11.05
C ARG A 221 -13.85 -12.73 -10.50
N ASP A 222 -14.79 -13.58 -10.87
CA ASP A 222 -14.79 -14.99 -10.50
C ASP A 222 -13.99 -15.85 -11.51
N GLU A 223 -12.69 -15.57 -11.57
CA GLU A 223 -11.74 -16.25 -12.46
C GLU A 223 -10.71 -17.08 -11.68
N ASP A 224 -10.09 -18.05 -12.37
CA ASP A 224 -8.98 -18.80 -11.81
C ASP A 224 -7.85 -17.85 -11.38
N LEU A 225 -7.41 -18.02 -10.14
CA LEU A 225 -6.35 -17.19 -9.55
C LEU A 225 -5.00 -17.47 -10.21
N ARG A 226 -4.19 -16.41 -10.28
CA ARG A 226 -2.80 -16.43 -10.74
C ARG A 226 -1.98 -15.54 -9.81
N ALA A 227 -0.66 -15.56 -9.96
CA ALA A 227 0.26 -14.83 -9.07
C ALA A 227 -0.08 -13.34 -8.90
N ASP A 228 -0.65 -12.70 -9.93
CA ASP A 228 -1.02 -11.29 -10.00
C ASP A 228 -2.54 -11.04 -10.07
N ARG A 229 -3.36 -12.08 -9.90
CA ARG A 229 -4.82 -12.01 -10.02
C ARG A 229 -5.50 -12.34 -8.71
N GLN A 230 -6.28 -11.39 -8.21
CA GLN A 230 -7.08 -11.52 -6.99
C GLN A 230 -8.56 -11.42 -7.35
N PRO A 231 -9.45 -12.11 -6.62
CA PRO A 231 -10.89 -12.11 -6.91
C PRO A 231 -11.51 -10.73 -6.65
N GLU A 232 -10.93 -9.98 -5.71
CA GLU A 232 -11.22 -8.57 -5.45
C GLU A 232 -9.96 -7.75 -5.71
N PHE A 233 -10.07 -6.74 -6.56
CA PHE A 233 -8.97 -5.83 -6.88
C PHE A 233 -9.46 -4.39 -6.94
N THR A 234 -8.53 -3.45 -7.12
CA THR A 234 -8.83 -2.02 -7.12
C THR A 234 -8.34 -1.41 -8.41
N GLN A 235 -9.21 -0.67 -9.08
CA GLN A 235 -8.89 0.05 -10.31
C GLN A 235 -8.94 1.55 -10.05
N LEU A 236 -8.10 2.30 -10.77
CA LEU A 236 -8.41 3.70 -11.06
C LEU A 236 -9.22 3.67 -12.35
N ASP A 237 -10.50 3.98 -12.23
CA ASP A 237 -11.43 4.08 -13.35
C ASP A 237 -11.66 5.56 -13.67
N LEU A 238 -11.72 5.90 -14.95
CA LEU A 238 -11.90 7.27 -15.44
C LEU A 238 -12.65 7.27 -16.76
N GLU A 239 -13.35 8.36 -17.03
CA GLU A 239 -14.09 8.60 -18.26
C GLU A 239 -14.19 10.11 -18.53
N MET A 240 -14.16 10.51 -19.81
CA MET A 240 -14.26 11.91 -20.24
C MET A 240 -15.22 12.04 -21.43
N SER A 241 -15.96 13.14 -21.50
CA SER A 241 -16.82 13.51 -22.63
C SER A 241 -16.08 14.43 -23.60
N PHE A 242 -16.47 14.40 -24.88
CA PHE A 242 -15.96 15.31 -25.93
C PHE A 242 -14.43 15.31 -26.13
N VAL A 243 -13.80 14.14 -25.97
CA VAL A 243 -12.35 13.94 -26.11
C VAL A 243 -12.01 13.03 -27.28
N ASP A 244 -10.75 13.07 -27.70
CA ASP A 244 -10.15 12.05 -28.57
C ASP A 244 -9.11 11.18 -27.82
N GLU A 245 -8.42 10.30 -28.56
CA GLU A 245 -7.38 9.41 -28.01
C GLU A 245 -6.20 10.19 -27.39
N GLU A 246 -5.84 11.34 -27.97
CA GLU A 246 -4.69 12.15 -27.55
C GLU A 246 -4.91 12.79 -26.18
N ASP A 247 -6.12 13.26 -25.91
CA ASP A 247 -6.51 13.80 -24.61
C ASP A 247 -6.32 12.77 -23.49
N ILE A 248 -6.73 11.53 -23.75
CA ILE A 248 -6.59 10.41 -22.81
C ILE A 248 -5.12 10.06 -22.60
N PHE A 249 -4.33 9.94 -23.67
CA PHE A 249 -2.90 9.68 -23.56
C PHE A 249 -2.19 10.76 -22.73
N SER A 250 -2.48 12.03 -23.01
CA SER A 250 -1.89 13.15 -22.28
C SER A 250 -2.21 13.09 -20.78
N LEU A 251 -3.46 12.79 -20.42
CA LEU A 251 -3.88 12.66 -19.04
C LEU A 251 -3.15 11.52 -18.30
N ILE A 252 -3.11 10.33 -18.90
CA ILE A 252 -2.46 9.17 -18.28
C ILE A 252 -0.95 9.39 -18.17
N GLU A 253 -0.33 9.98 -19.19
CA GLU A 253 1.09 10.36 -19.17
C GLU A 253 1.41 11.34 -18.04
N LYS A 254 0.58 12.38 -17.85
CA LYS A 254 0.69 13.31 -16.71
C LYS A 254 0.57 12.58 -15.37
N LEU A 255 -0.39 11.65 -15.25
CA LEU A 255 -0.60 10.87 -14.03
C LEU A 255 0.61 9.99 -13.71
N MET A 256 1.12 9.26 -14.71
CA MET A 256 2.32 8.43 -14.59
C MET A 256 3.56 9.28 -14.25
N TYR A 257 3.74 10.42 -14.91
CA TYR A 257 4.83 11.35 -14.62
C TYR A 257 4.78 11.83 -13.17
N SER A 258 3.61 12.27 -12.69
CA SER A 258 3.40 12.69 -11.30
C SER A 258 3.76 11.59 -10.30
N VAL A 259 3.34 10.35 -10.55
CA VAL A 259 3.63 9.20 -9.68
C VAL A 259 5.12 8.88 -9.65
N PHE A 260 5.79 8.81 -10.81
CA PHE A 260 7.22 8.50 -10.86
C PHE A 260 8.07 9.61 -10.25
N LYS A 261 7.74 10.87 -10.51
CA LYS A 261 8.45 12.02 -9.94
C LYS A 261 8.29 12.08 -8.41
N GLU A 262 7.07 11.93 -7.89
CA GLU A 262 6.80 12.02 -6.45
C GLU A 262 7.42 10.86 -5.65
N PHE A 263 7.32 9.62 -6.15
CA PHE A 263 7.65 8.43 -5.36
C PHE A 263 8.99 7.78 -5.70
N LYS A 264 9.53 8.03 -6.89
CA LYS A 264 10.87 7.55 -7.30
C LYS A 264 11.87 8.67 -7.54
N GLY A 265 11.44 9.94 -7.61
CA GLY A 265 12.31 11.04 -8.02
C GLY A 265 12.78 10.93 -9.48
N VAL A 266 12.09 10.13 -10.29
CA VAL A 266 12.44 9.88 -11.69
C VAL A 266 11.55 10.72 -12.59
N GLU A 267 12.17 11.51 -13.46
CA GLU A 267 11.47 12.21 -14.52
C GLU A 267 11.39 11.31 -15.75
N ILE A 268 10.21 10.71 -15.95
CA ILE A 268 9.95 9.90 -17.14
C ILE A 268 9.72 10.81 -18.35
N LYS A 269 10.18 10.38 -19.52
CA LYS A 269 9.99 11.13 -20.77
C LYS A 269 8.56 10.96 -21.26
N ILE A 270 7.86 12.08 -21.44
CA ILE A 270 6.56 12.17 -22.11
C ILE A 270 6.70 13.05 -23.37
N PRO A 271 5.94 12.81 -24.45
CA PRO A 271 4.97 11.73 -24.61
C PRO A 271 5.63 10.35 -24.72
N PHE A 272 4.90 9.29 -24.39
CA PHE A 272 5.37 7.92 -24.54
C PHE A 272 5.43 7.52 -26.01
N LYS A 273 6.27 6.54 -26.33
CA LYS A 273 6.31 5.97 -27.69
C LYS A 273 4.98 5.31 -28.01
N ARG A 274 4.66 5.20 -29.29
CA ARG A 274 3.44 4.56 -29.77
C ARG A 274 3.80 3.48 -30.78
N LEU A 275 3.15 2.33 -30.65
CA LEU A 275 3.24 1.22 -31.59
C LEU A 275 1.82 0.78 -31.93
N SER A 276 1.57 0.47 -33.18
CA SER A 276 0.37 -0.31 -33.55
C SER A 276 0.46 -1.72 -32.94
N TYR A 277 -0.69 -2.33 -32.72
CA TYR A 277 -0.79 -3.73 -32.30
C TYR A 277 0.00 -4.65 -33.24
N GLN A 278 -0.10 -4.40 -34.55
CA GLN A 278 0.62 -5.18 -35.56
C GLN A 278 2.14 -5.07 -35.39
N GLU A 279 2.68 -3.86 -35.23
CA GLU A 279 4.12 -3.66 -34.97
C GLU A 279 4.57 -4.34 -33.68
N ALA A 280 3.77 -4.25 -32.62
CA ALA A 280 4.06 -4.88 -31.33
C ALA A 280 4.14 -6.41 -31.45
N MET A 281 3.17 -7.01 -32.15
CA MET A 281 3.13 -8.45 -32.41
C MET A 281 4.22 -8.90 -33.40
N ASP A 282 4.55 -8.10 -34.41
CA ASP A 282 5.57 -8.45 -35.39
C ASP A 282 6.97 -8.42 -34.79
N LYS A 283 7.29 -7.36 -34.04
CA LYS A 283 8.63 -7.13 -33.49
C LYS A 283 8.85 -7.84 -32.16
N TYR A 284 7.88 -7.79 -31.24
CA TYR A 284 8.06 -8.26 -29.86
C TYR A 284 7.26 -9.52 -29.54
N LYS A 285 6.38 -9.97 -30.44
CA LYS A 285 5.47 -11.12 -30.22
C LYS A 285 4.64 -10.96 -28.93
N SER A 286 4.32 -9.71 -28.59
CA SER A 286 3.57 -9.35 -27.39
C SER A 286 2.82 -8.03 -27.58
N ASP A 287 1.62 -7.97 -27.04
CA ASP A 287 0.76 -6.79 -26.90
C ASP A 287 1.09 -5.91 -25.68
N LYS A 288 2.10 -6.31 -24.90
CA LYS A 288 2.66 -5.59 -23.75
C LYS A 288 4.19 -5.72 -23.75
N PRO A 289 4.85 -5.22 -24.80
CA PRO A 289 6.27 -5.48 -25.02
C PRO A 289 7.15 -4.85 -23.93
N ASP A 290 8.24 -5.54 -23.60
CA ASP A 290 9.31 -4.99 -22.76
C ASP A 290 10.37 -4.32 -23.63
N THR A 291 10.35 -2.99 -23.67
CA THR A 291 11.21 -2.15 -24.51
C THR A 291 12.48 -1.68 -23.80
N ARG A 292 12.71 -2.06 -22.52
CA ARG A 292 13.82 -1.54 -21.70
C ARG A 292 15.20 -1.88 -22.28
N ASN A 293 15.38 -3.12 -22.73
CA ASN A 293 16.66 -3.58 -23.26
C ASN A 293 17.05 -2.87 -24.56
N GLU A 294 16.07 -2.58 -25.41
CA GLU A 294 16.28 -1.86 -26.66
C GLU A 294 16.60 -0.38 -26.42
N GLU A 295 15.94 0.23 -25.45
CA GLU A 295 16.13 1.64 -25.12
C GLU A 295 17.33 1.91 -24.21
N GLY A 296 17.88 0.87 -23.57
CA GLY A 296 18.98 1.02 -22.62
C GLY A 296 18.60 1.84 -21.38
N VAL A 297 17.30 1.84 -21.00
CA VAL A 297 16.77 2.61 -19.87
C VAL A 297 16.15 1.70 -18.82
N GLU A 298 16.17 2.15 -17.56
CA GLU A 298 15.56 1.40 -16.45
C GLU A 298 14.02 1.38 -16.55
N HIS A 299 13.43 2.46 -17.06
CA HIS A 299 11.98 2.64 -17.16
C HIS A 299 11.62 3.08 -18.58
N SER A 300 10.84 2.25 -19.27
CA SER A 300 10.36 2.49 -20.63
C SER A 300 8.85 2.34 -20.65
N PHE A 301 8.19 3.19 -21.44
CA PHE A 301 6.73 3.23 -21.57
C PHE A 301 6.36 3.36 -23.04
N VAL A 302 5.36 2.59 -23.43
CA VAL A 302 4.86 2.55 -24.80
C VAL A 302 3.35 2.35 -24.79
N TRP A 303 2.65 3.11 -25.63
CA TRP A 303 1.26 2.89 -25.96
C TRP A 303 1.15 1.90 -27.10
N ILE A 304 0.27 0.92 -26.94
CA ILE A 304 -0.16 0.08 -28.04
C ILE A 304 -1.50 0.62 -28.54
N LYS A 305 -1.60 0.90 -29.84
CA LYS A 305 -2.80 1.43 -30.50
C LYS A 305 -3.30 0.46 -31.58
N GLU A 306 -4.48 0.75 -32.13
CA GLU A 306 -5.05 0.00 -33.26
C GLU A 306 -5.25 -1.49 -32.93
N PHE A 307 -5.77 -1.77 -31.72
CA PHE A 307 -6.17 -3.13 -31.36
C PHE A 307 -7.28 -3.63 -32.29
N PRO A 308 -7.18 -4.88 -32.78
CA PRO A 308 -8.24 -5.47 -33.59
C PRO A 308 -9.44 -5.74 -32.69
N LEU A 309 -10.54 -4.99 -32.88
CA LEU A 309 -11.76 -5.10 -32.07
C LEU A 309 -12.55 -6.39 -32.32
N PHE A 310 -12.44 -6.93 -33.53
CA PHE A 310 -13.17 -8.13 -33.93
C PHE A 310 -12.27 -9.05 -34.73
N LYS A 311 -12.41 -10.35 -34.44
CA LYS A 311 -11.85 -11.43 -35.25
C LYS A 311 -13.00 -12.17 -35.90
N PHE A 312 -12.87 -12.49 -37.18
CA PHE A 312 -13.79 -13.44 -37.79
C PHE A 312 -13.44 -14.86 -37.32
N ASN A 313 -14.39 -15.55 -36.71
CA ASN A 313 -14.27 -16.96 -36.35
C ASN A 313 -14.74 -17.81 -37.54
N ASP A 314 -13.79 -18.44 -38.23
CA ASP A 314 -14.06 -19.25 -39.42
C ASP A 314 -14.90 -20.50 -39.13
N GLU A 315 -14.78 -21.08 -37.93
CA GLU A 315 -15.53 -22.28 -37.52
C GLU A 315 -17.00 -21.94 -37.26
N GLN A 316 -17.25 -20.84 -36.56
CA GLN A 316 -18.59 -20.41 -36.17
C GLN A 316 -19.24 -19.46 -37.17
N LYS A 317 -18.51 -19.06 -38.23
CA LYS A 317 -18.92 -18.11 -39.28
C LYS A 317 -19.52 -16.82 -38.72
N ARG A 318 -18.91 -16.28 -37.66
CA ARG A 318 -19.35 -15.03 -37.02
C ARG A 318 -18.16 -14.19 -36.59
N TRP A 319 -18.38 -12.88 -36.50
CA TRP A 319 -17.43 -11.99 -35.83
C TRP A 319 -17.52 -12.19 -34.32
N GLU A 320 -16.37 -12.38 -33.70
CA GLU A 320 -16.21 -12.45 -32.26
C GLU A 320 -15.40 -11.25 -31.79
N SER A 321 -15.72 -10.75 -30.59
CA SER A 321 -14.91 -9.75 -29.91
C SER A 321 -13.47 -10.25 -29.82
N GLN A 322 -12.53 -9.43 -30.27
CA GLN A 322 -11.10 -9.67 -30.13
C GLN A 322 -10.53 -8.53 -29.29
N HIS A 323 -9.73 -8.90 -28.28
CA HIS A 323 -9.20 -8.02 -27.23
C HIS A 323 -10.24 -7.36 -26.32
#